data_AF-A0A7C4LTN0-F1
#
_entry.id   AF-A0A7C4LTN0-F1
#
_cell.length_a   1.000
_cell.length_b   1.000
_cell.length_c   1.000
_cell.angle_alpha   90.00
_cell.angle_beta   90.00
_cell.angle_gamma   90.00
#
_symmetry.space_group_name_H-M   'P 1'
#
loop_
_entity.id
_entity.type
_entity.pdbx_description
1 polymer ?
#
loop_
_entity_poly.entity_id
_entity_poly.type
_entity_poly.pdbx_seq_one_letter_code
_entity_poly.pdbx_strand_id
1 'polypeptide(L)'
;MTKRRKRWTWAGVVLLCLVVGSVVVWTHYFHRYTPVEVALDIRAGLQARYAPNPSERFLELRYGPLTEASNRQKAFLDFFNVGHIEGLQIITVHMREAERQTNVALMAQWVANYRQTMTPEEKKQLGERLSSEAGRKMLRRATSQYLSQDVYYRADTAPVIRELMATLAEIQKQ
;
A
#
# COMPACT_ATOMS: atom_id res chain seq x y z
N MET A 1 9.93 42.91 27.87
CA MET A 1 9.22 42.05 26.89
C MET A 1 7.84 41.70 27.46
N THR A 2 6.73 42.09 26.81
CA THR A 2 5.37 41.93 27.39
C THR A 2 4.97 40.46 27.46
N LYS A 3 4.18 40.06 28.49
CA LYS A 3 3.68 38.67 28.68
C LYS A 3 3.11 38.06 27.40
N ARG A 4 2.45 38.87 26.56
CA ARG A 4 1.89 38.48 25.26
C ARG A 4 2.99 38.03 24.27
N ARG A 5 4.08 38.79 24.15
CA ARG A 5 5.21 38.51 23.25
C ARG A 5 5.96 37.21 23.64
N LYS A 6 6.02 36.90 24.94
CA LYS A 6 6.61 35.66 25.48
C LYS A 6 5.76 34.42 25.16
N ARG A 7 4.43 34.53 25.18
CA ARG A 7 3.50 33.45 24.77
C ARG A 7 3.61 33.12 23.28
N TRP A 8 3.72 34.13 22.42
CA TRP A 8 3.91 33.92 20.98
C TRP A 8 5.25 33.27 20.64
N THR A 9 6.32 33.60 21.37
CA THR A 9 7.62 32.94 21.19
C THR A 9 7.56 31.47 21.62
N TRP A 10 6.94 31.17 22.77
CA TRP A 10 6.73 29.79 23.20
C TRP A 10 5.84 28.98 22.26
N ALA A 11 4.75 29.58 21.75
CA ALA A 11 3.92 28.93 20.74
C ALA A 11 4.70 28.61 19.45
N GLY A 12 5.56 29.53 19.00
CA GLY A 12 6.45 29.31 17.86
C GLY A 12 7.47 28.19 18.09
N VAL A 13 8.07 28.14 19.27
CA VAL A 13 9.02 27.07 19.65
C VAL A 13 8.33 25.71 19.72
N VAL A 14 7.13 25.62 20.31
CA VAL A 14 6.36 24.37 20.38
C VAL A 14 5.97 23.90 18.98
N LEU A 15 5.49 24.80 18.12
CA LEU A 15 5.14 24.46 16.74
C LEU A 15 6.36 23.97 15.96
N LEU A 16 7.52 24.61 16.13
CA LEU A 16 8.78 24.20 15.50
C LEU A 16 9.21 22.81 15.98
N CYS A 17 9.16 22.54 17.29
CA CYS A 17 9.47 21.23 17.85
C CYS A 17 8.52 20.14 17.33
N LEU A 18 7.23 20.45 17.17
CA LEU A 18 6.27 19.52 16.57
C LEU A 18 6.58 19.25 15.10
N VAL A 19 6.89 20.28 14.30
CA VAL A 19 7.27 20.12 12.89
C VAL A 19 8.55 19.31 12.75
N VAL A 20 9.59 19.63 13.52
CA VAL A 20 10.86 18.88 13.51
C VAL A 20 10.64 17.45 13.97
N GLY A 21 9.87 17.23 15.03
CA GLY A 21 9.52 15.90 15.50
C GLY A 21 8.77 15.08 14.45
N SER A 22 7.77 15.69 13.80
CA SER A 22 7.03 15.06 12.70
C SER A 22 7.92 14.74 11.51
N VAL A 23 8.84 15.64 11.12
CA VAL A 23 9.80 15.40 10.04
C VAL A 23 10.79 14.30 10.40
N VAL A 24 11.32 14.28 11.63
CA VAL A 24 12.27 13.24 12.09
C VAL A 24 11.59 11.87 12.10
N VAL A 25 10.40 11.77 12.69
CA VAL A 25 9.57 10.55 12.66
C VAL A 25 9.27 10.16 11.22
N TRP A 26 8.92 11.11 10.36
CA TRP A 26 8.66 10.84 8.95
C TRP A 26 9.88 10.27 8.24
N THR A 27 11.03 10.93 8.35
CA THR A 27 12.27 10.46 7.73
C THR A 27 12.70 9.12 8.28
N HIS A 28 12.44 8.83 9.56
CA HIS A 28 12.82 7.56 10.17
C HIS A 28 11.95 6.39 9.66
N TYR A 29 10.63 6.59 9.55
CA TYR A 29 9.70 5.52 9.20
C TYR A 29 9.31 5.46 7.71
N PHE A 30 9.41 6.57 6.97
CA PHE A 30 8.87 6.73 5.62
C PHE A 30 9.91 7.30 4.63
N HIS A 31 11.01 6.57 4.44
CA HIS A 31 12.11 6.99 3.56
C HIS A 31 11.71 7.11 2.08
N ARG A 32 10.65 6.40 1.64
CA ARG A 32 10.23 6.32 0.23
C ARG A 32 8.75 6.55 0.00
N TYR A 33 7.98 6.74 1.07
CA TYR A 33 6.54 6.88 1.04
C TYR A 33 6.15 8.34 1.26
N THR A 34 5.43 8.93 0.31
CA THR A 34 5.17 10.38 0.34
C THR A 34 4.04 10.72 1.33
N PRO A 35 4.06 11.92 1.96
CA PRO A 35 3.00 12.36 2.86
C PRO A 35 1.59 12.31 2.28
N VAL A 36 1.49 12.52 0.98
CA VAL A 36 0.20 12.47 0.25
C VAL A 36 -0.30 11.04 0.15
N GLU A 37 0.56 10.06 -0.17
CA GLU A 37 0.17 8.66 -0.29
C GLU A 37 -0.28 8.07 1.06
N VAL A 38 0.42 8.39 2.14
CA VAL A 38 0.01 8.01 3.51
C VAL A 38 -1.36 8.58 3.86
N ALA A 39 -1.59 9.87 3.56
CA ALA A 39 -2.86 10.51 3.85
C ALA A 39 -4.01 9.86 3.07
N LEU A 40 -3.77 9.47 1.82
CA LEU A 40 -4.75 8.73 1.01
C LEU A 40 -5.04 7.34 1.60
N ASP A 41 -4.02 6.60 2.03
CA ASP A 41 -4.19 5.27 2.62
C ASP A 41 -4.91 5.29 3.96
N ILE A 42 -4.53 6.22 4.85
CA ILE A 42 -5.22 6.40 6.12
C ILE A 42 -6.68 6.79 5.87
N ARG A 43 -6.93 7.75 4.98
CA ARG A 43 -8.29 8.21 4.67
C ARG A 43 -9.14 7.09 4.06
N ALA A 44 -8.59 6.31 3.14
CA ALA A 44 -9.27 5.18 2.52
C ALA A 44 -9.53 4.08 3.55
N GLY A 45 -8.54 3.72 4.38
CA GLY A 45 -8.67 2.71 5.42
C GLY A 45 -9.72 3.06 6.47
N LEU A 46 -9.76 4.31 6.93
CA LEU A 46 -10.78 4.79 7.88
C LEU A 46 -12.20 4.71 7.31
N GLN A 47 -12.39 5.07 6.04
CA GLN A 47 -13.70 5.01 5.39
C GLN A 47 -14.12 3.58 5.03
N ALA A 48 -13.17 2.72 4.69
CA ALA A 48 -13.44 1.35 4.29
C ALA A 48 -13.72 0.41 5.49
N ARG A 49 -13.28 0.77 6.70
CA ARG A 49 -13.32 -0.08 7.89
C ARG A 49 -14.68 -0.75 8.16
N TYR A 50 -15.77 -0.04 7.91
CA TYR A 50 -17.13 -0.51 8.20
C TYR A 50 -17.91 -0.94 6.95
N ALA A 51 -17.25 -1.01 5.79
CA ALA A 51 -17.88 -1.46 4.56
C ALA A 51 -18.09 -2.98 4.58
N PRO A 52 -19.11 -3.52 3.87
CA PRO A 52 -19.30 -4.96 3.73
C PRO A 52 -18.10 -5.69 3.11
N ASN A 53 -17.41 -5.03 2.17
CA ASN A 53 -16.14 -5.49 1.60
C ASN A 53 -15.05 -4.42 1.82
N PRO A 54 -14.38 -4.42 2.99
CA PRO A 54 -13.45 -3.36 3.39
C PRO A 54 -12.22 -3.29 2.47
N SER A 55 -11.72 -4.43 1.98
CA SER A 55 -10.54 -4.45 1.11
C SER A 55 -10.85 -3.89 -0.27
N GLU A 56 -11.97 -4.29 -0.87
CA GLU A 56 -12.40 -3.74 -2.16
C GLU A 56 -12.74 -2.25 -2.05
N ARG A 57 -13.44 -1.85 -0.98
CA ARG A 57 -13.76 -0.45 -0.74
C ARG A 57 -12.51 0.42 -0.57
N PHE A 58 -11.49 -0.09 0.12
CA PHE A 58 -10.19 0.59 0.23
C PHE A 58 -9.58 0.85 -1.16
N LEU A 59 -9.57 -0.18 -2.02
CA LEU A 59 -9.02 -0.07 -3.38
C LEU A 59 -9.84 0.92 -4.22
N GLU A 60 -11.17 0.90 -4.17
CA GLU A 60 -12.01 1.85 -4.89
C GLU A 60 -11.77 3.31 -4.45
N LEU A 61 -11.64 3.53 -3.14
CA LEU A 61 -11.38 4.86 -2.59
C LEU A 61 -10.02 5.41 -3.00
N ARG A 62 -9.04 4.53 -3.25
CA ARG A 62 -7.69 4.93 -3.63
C ARG A 62 -7.48 5.05 -5.14
N TYR A 63 -8.01 4.10 -5.90
CA TYR A 63 -7.72 3.97 -7.33
C TYR A 63 -8.88 4.39 -8.23
N GLY A 64 -10.08 4.58 -7.68
CA GLY A 64 -11.31 4.81 -8.44
C GLY A 64 -12.08 3.52 -8.72
N PRO A 65 -13.18 3.57 -9.50
CA PRO A 65 -14.03 2.41 -9.76
C PRO A 65 -13.21 1.23 -10.32
N LEU A 66 -13.30 0.07 -9.66
CA LEU A 66 -12.58 -1.13 -10.07
C LEU A 66 -13.24 -1.85 -11.26
N THR A 67 -14.38 -1.33 -11.76
CA THR A 67 -14.92 -1.71 -13.07
C THR A 67 -14.01 -1.25 -14.21
N GLU A 68 -13.20 -0.23 -14.00
CA GLU A 68 -12.24 0.28 -14.97
C GLU A 68 -10.94 -0.54 -14.97
N ALA A 69 -10.56 -1.07 -16.13
CA ALA A 69 -9.34 -1.85 -16.34
C ALA A 69 -8.07 -1.14 -15.82
N SER A 70 -7.94 0.14 -16.16
CA SER A 70 -6.79 0.95 -15.77
C SER A 70 -6.67 1.13 -14.25
N ASN A 71 -7.78 1.19 -13.52
CA ASN A 71 -7.78 1.33 -12.06
C ASN A 71 -7.41 0.01 -11.39
N ARG A 72 -7.95 -1.12 -11.88
CA ARG A 72 -7.54 -2.46 -11.40
C ARG A 72 -6.05 -2.71 -11.63
N GLN A 73 -5.53 -2.33 -12.79
CA GLN A 73 -4.10 -2.48 -13.08
C GLN A 73 -3.24 -1.60 -12.18
N LYS A 74 -3.64 -0.35 -11.91
CA LYS A 74 -2.94 0.50 -10.94
C LYS A 74 -2.93 -0.12 -9.55
N ALA A 75 -4.08 -0.60 -9.07
CA ALA A 75 -4.21 -1.28 -7.79
C ALA A 75 -3.31 -2.52 -7.70
N PHE A 76 -3.27 -3.33 -8.75
CA PHE A 76 -2.41 -4.51 -8.82
C PHE A 76 -0.92 -4.15 -8.80
N LEU A 77 -0.51 -3.13 -9.56
CA LEU A 77 0.88 -2.70 -9.62
C LEU A 77 1.37 -2.12 -8.30
N ASP A 78 0.48 -1.54 -7.49
CA ASP A 78 0.88 -0.92 -6.22
C ASP A 78 1.29 -1.96 -5.16
N PHE A 79 0.92 -3.25 -5.30
CA PHE A 79 1.52 -4.32 -4.49
C PHE A 79 3.04 -4.44 -4.66
N PHE A 80 3.60 -3.87 -5.74
CA PHE A 80 5.04 -3.80 -6.00
C PHE A 80 5.62 -2.41 -5.75
N ASN A 81 4.82 -1.48 -5.23
CA ASN A 81 5.28 -0.17 -4.82
C ASN A 81 5.88 -0.27 -3.41
N VAL A 82 7.15 0.07 -3.27
CA VAL A 82 7.89 0.00 -1.99
C VAL A 82 7.21 0.83 -0.90
N GLY A 83 6.75 2.04 -1.23
CA GLY A 83 6.08 2.90 -0.25
C GLY A 83 4.73 2.32 0.18
N HIS A 84 3.98 1.72 -0.74
CA HIS A 84 2.72 1.07 -0.39
C HIS A 84 2.92 -0.16 0.49
N ILE A 85 3.96 -0.97 0.23
CA ILE A 85 4.31 -2.11 1.09
C ILE A 85 4.61 -1.64 2.52
N GLU A 86 5.36 -0.54 2.69
CA GLU A 86 5.63 0.09 4.00
C GLU A 86 4.33 0.55 4.68
N GLY A 87 3.45 1.23 3.94
CA GLY A 87 2.15 1.67 4.45
C GLY A 87 1.25 0.52 4.90
N LEU A 88 1.15 -0.54 4.08
CA LEU A 88 0.37 -1.72 4.42
C LEU A 88 0.91 -2.42 5.65
N GLN A 89 2.23 -2.53 5.81
CA GLN A 89 2.81 -3.12 7.02
C GLN A 89 2.35 -2.39 8.28
N ILE A 90 2.44 -1.05 8.29
CA ILE A 90 2.02 -0.25 9.45
C ILE A 90 0.55 -0.50 9.75
N ILE A 91 -0.31 -0.52 8.73
CA ILE A 91 -1.73 -0.78 8.93
C ILE A 91 -1.96 -2.19 9.46
N THR A 92 -1.35 -3.20 8.84
CA THR A 92 -1.52 -4.62 9.17
C THR A 92 -1.05 -4.94 10.59
N VAL A 93 0.10 -4.42 11.03
CA VAL A 93 0.65 -4.68 12.37
C VAL A 93 -0.22 -4.11 13.49
N HIS A 94 -0.97 -3.03 13.23
CA HIS A 94 -1.86 -2.41 14.22
C HIS A 94 -3.32 -2.88 14.13
N MET A 95 -3.67 -3.72 13.16
CA MET A 95 -5.01 -4.33 13.07
C MET A 95 -5.19 -5.46 14.09
N ARG A 96 -6.42 -5.64 14.57
CA ARG A 96 -6.77 -6.81 15.39
C ARG A 96 -6.63 -8.07 14.55
N GLU A 97 -6.23 -9.19 15.17
CA GLU A 97 -5.93 -10.44 14.44
C GLU A 97 -7.07 -10.91 13.54
N ALA A 98 -8.31 -10.93 14.03
CA ALA A 98 -9.47 -11.34 13.23
C ALA A 98 -9.73 -10.40 12.04
N GLU A 99 -9.58 -9.09 12.23
CA GLU A 99 -9.71 -8.08 11.16
C GLU A 99 -8.59 -8.26 10.13
N ARG A 100 -7.36 -8.49 10.59
CA ARG A 100 -6.18 -8.72 9.76
C ARG A 100 -6.35 -9.96 8.88
N GLN A 101 -6.71 -11.11 9.47
CA GLN A 101 -6.93 -12.35 8.71
C GLN A 101 -8.03 -12.19 7.65
N THR A 102 -9.14 -11.55 8.03
CA THR A 102 -10.24 -11.27 7.09
C THR A 102 -9.79 -10.38 5.93
N ASN A 103 -9.09 -9.28 6.21
CA ASN A 103 -8.61 -8.36 5.18
C ASN A 103 -7.55 -9.01 4.27
N VAL A 104 -6.63 -9.80 4.82
CA VAL A 104 -5.67 -10.56 4.02
C VAL A 104 -6.39 -11.53 3.07
N ALA A 105 -7.39 -12.25 3.57
CA ALA A 105 -8.16 -13.19 2.75
C ALA A 105 -8.91 -12.49 1.62
N LEU A 106 -9.58 -11.36 1.91
CA LEU A 106 -10.27 -10.55 0.91
C LEU A 106 -9.30 -9.98 -0.13
N MET A 107 -8.12 -9.55 0.29
CA MET A 107 -7.11 -9.02 -0.63
C MET A 107 -6.52 -10.12 -1.53
N ALA A 108 -6.26 -11.32 -0.98
CA ALA A 108 -5.84 -12.46 -1.77
C ALA A 108 -6.91 -12.84 -2.80
N GLN A 109 -8.18 -12.88 -2.39
CA GLN A 109 -9.30 -13.14 -3.29
C GLN A 109 -9.39 -12.07 -4.39
N TRP A 110 -9.17 -10.79 -4.07
CA TRP A 110 -9.16 -9.73 -5.05
C TRP A 110 -8.07 -9.94 -6.11
N VAL A 111 -6.84 -10.32 -5.71
CA VAL A 111 -5.75 -10.62 -6.65
C VAL A 111 -6.09 -11.83 -7.54
N ALA A 112 -6.69 -12.87 -6.97
CA ALA A 112 -7.15 -14.03 -7.72
C ALA A 112 -8.24 -13.66 -8.75
N ASN A 113 -9.21 -12.84 -8.36
CA ASN A 113 -10.26 -12.35 -9.24
C ASN A 113 -9.68 -11.45 -10.35
N TYR A 114 -8.70 -10.60 -10.03
CA TYR A 114 -8.02 -9.78 -11.02
C TYR A 114 -7.36 -10.65 -12.10
N ARG A 115 -6.66 -11.73 -11.71
CA ARG A 115 -6.07 -12.70 -12.65
C ARG A 115 -7.09 -13.31 -13.60
N GLN A 116 -8.27 -13.64 -13.09
CA GLN A 116 -9.35 -14.28 -13.87
C GLN A 116 -10.11 -13.30 -14.77
N THR A 117 -10.23 -12.03 -14.37
CA THR A 117 -11.02 -11.02 -15.07
C THR A 117 -10.23 -10.25 -16.14
N MET A 118 -8.90 -10.33 -16.13
CA MET A 118 -8.09 -9.77 -17.21
C MET A 118 -8.37 -10.47 -18.55
N THR A 119 -8.67 -9.67 -19.56
CA THR A 119 -8.67 -10.06 -20.97
C THR A 119 -7.27 -10.49 -21.43
N PRO A 120 -7.15 -11.26 -22.52
CA PRO A 120 -5.85 -11.62 -23.08
C PRO A 120 -4.97 -10.41 -23.40
N GLU A 121 -5.55 -9.33 -23.92
CA GLU A 121 -4.82 -8.11 -24.23
C GLU A 121 -4.30 -7.41 -22.97
N GLU A 122 -5.11 -7.33 -21.90
CA GLU A 122 -4.64 -6.80 -20.60
C GLU A 122 -3.49 -7.65 -20.02
N LYS A 123 -3.58 -8.98 -20.12
CA LYS A 123 -2.51 -9.89 -19.67
C LYS A 123 -1.21 -9.64 -20.44
N LYS A 124 -1.29 -9.52 -21.76
CA LYS A 124 -0.14 -9.22 -22.62
C LYS A 124 0.49 -7.87 -22.26
N GLN A 125 -0.28 -6.80 -22.18
CA GLN A 125 0.22 -5.46 -21.84
C GLN A 125 0.87 -5.42 -20.44
N LEU A 126 0.26 -6.10 -19.47
CA LEU A 126 0.83 -6.22 -18.13
C LEU A 126 2.14 -7.03 -18.16
N GLY A 127 2.21 -8.09 -18.97
CA GLY A 127 3.41 -8.89 -19.19
C GLY A 127 4.56 -8.09 -19.82
N GLU A 128 4.28 -7.32 -20.87
CA GLU A 128 5.24 -6.42 -21.49
C GLU A 128 5.77 -5.38 -20.48
N ARG A 129 4.86 -4.78 -19.70
CA ARG A 129 5.24 -3.82 -18.65
C ARG A 129 6.14 -4.45 -17.60
N LEU A 130 5.80 -5.63 -17.09
CA LEU A 130 6.54 -6.29 -16.02
C LEU A 130 7.88 -6.89 -16.50
N SER A 131 7.95 -7.31 -17.77
CA SER A 131 9.16 -7.82 -18.39
C SER A 131 10.15 -6.72 -18.79
N SER A 132 9.69 -5.47 -18.93
CA SER A 132 10.57 -4.31 -19.15
C SER A 132 11.64 -4.16 -18.06
N GLU A 133 12.73 -3.43 -18.35
CA GLU A 133 13.77 -3.18 -17.36
C GLU A 133 13.23 -2.49 -16.10
N ALA A 134 12.37 -1.49 -16.29
CA ALA A 134 11.70 -0.78 -15.21
C ALA A 134 10.80 -1.72 -14.39
N GLY A 135 10.03 -2.58 -15.05
CA GLY A 135 9.20 -3.60 -14.40
C GLY A 135 10.02 -4.58 -13.57
N ARG A 136 11.10 -5.14 -14.14
CA ARG A 136 12.01 -6.04 -13.43
C ARG A 136 12.69 -5.37 -12.24
N LYS A 137 13.07 -4.09 -12.37
CA LYS A 137 13.64 -3.31 -11.26
C LYS A 137 12.62 -3.08 -10.15
N MET A 138 11.38 -2.75 -10.49
CA MET A 138 10.27 -2.60 -9.54
C MET A 138 10.05 -3.90 -8.77
N LEU A 139 9.90 -5.04 -9.48
CA LEU A 139 9.72 -6.36 -8.86
C LEU A 139 10.85 -6.70 -7.89
N ARG A 140 12.13 -6.54 -8.30
CA ARG A 140 13.28 -6.79 -7.40
C ARG A 140 13.24 -5.93 -6.14
N ARG A 141 12.89 -4.64 -6.27
CA ARG A 141 12.79 -3.73 -5.13
C ARG A 141 11.65 -4.13 -4.19
N ALA A 142 10.49 -4.48 -4.74
CA ALA A 142 9.34 -4.95 -3.98
C ALA A 142 9.65 -6.24 -3.22
N THR A 143 10.27 -7.22 -3.89
CA THR A 143 10.70 -8.47 -3.27
C THR A 143 11.68 -8.22 -2.15
N SER A 144 12.70 -7.38 -2.38
CA SER A 144 13.66 -7.02 -1.32
C SER A 144 12.99 -6.35 -0.13
N GLN A 145 12.04 -5.44 -0.37
CA GLN A 145 11.29 -4.75 0.68
C GLN A 145 10.40 -5.71 1.47
N TYR A 146 9.73 -6.63 0.79
CA TYR A 146 8.89 -7.64 1.44
C TYR A 146 9.75 -8.57 2.30
N LEU A 147 10.90 -9.03 1.79
CA LEU A 147 11.80 -9.93 2.51
C LEU A 147 12.48 -9.26 3.72
N SER A 148 12.64 -7.93 3.72
CA SER A 148 13.13 -7.21 4.90
C SER A 148 12.09 -7.06 6.01
N GLN A 149 10.84 -7.45 5.78
CA GLN A 149 9.79 -7.40 6.81
C GLN A 149 9.91 -8.53 7.82
N ASP A 150 9.37 -8.29 9.01
CA ASP A 150 9.35 -9.25 10.09
C ASP A 150 8.63 -10.55 9.70
N VAL A 151 8.99 -11.64 10.37
CA VAL A 151 8.48 -12.98 10.03
C VAL A 151 6.97 -13.10 10.23
N TYR A 152 6.39 -12.36 11.18
CA TYR A 152 4.95 -12.43 11.47
C TYR A 152 4.15 -11.74 10.39
N TYR A 153 4.55 -10.54 9.97
CA TYR A 153 3.94 -9.86 8.82
C TYR A 153 4.01 -10.71 7.55
N ARG A 154 5.17 -11.33 7.28
CA ARG A 154 5.35 -12.20 6.12
C ARG A 154 4.49 -13.47 6.21
N ALA A 155 4.34 -14.05 7.40
CA ALA A 155 3.47 -15.20 7.61
C ALA A 155 2.00 -14.83 7.39
N ASP A 156 1.55 -13.73 7.99
CA ASP A 156 0.17 -13.26 7.92
C ASP A 156 -0.23 -12.90 6.49
N THR A 157 0.66 -12.30 5.70
CA THR A 157 0.37 -11.84 4.33
C THR A 157 0.69 -12.87 3.24
N ALA A 158 1.19 -14.06 3.61
CA ALA A 158 1.54 -15.12 2.67
C ALA A 158 0.43 -15.51 1.67
N PRO A 159 -0.87 -15.52 2.01
CA PRO A 159 -1.94 -15.76 1.04
C PRO A 159 -1.94 -14.76 -0.13
N VAL A 160 -1.75 -13.46 0.15
CA VAL A 160 -1.71 -12.42 -0.89
C VAL A 160 -0.50 -12.63 -1.80
N ILE A 161 0.67 -12.91 -1.22
CA ILE A 161 1.90 -13.16 -1.98
C ILE A 161 1.75 -14.37 -2.91
N ARG A 162 1.12 -15.45 -2.44
CA ARG A 162 0.85 -16.64 -3.28
C ARG A 162 0.03 -16.27 -4.51
N GLU A 163 -1.03 -15.47 -4.34
CA GLU A 163 -1.86 -15.03 -5.46
C GLU A 163 -1.13 -14.06 -6.39
N LEU A 164 -0.28 -13.17 -5.86
CA LEU A 164 0.58 -12.32 -6.69
C LEU A 164 1.54 -13.17 -7.55
N MET A 165 2.21 -14.16 -6.95
CA MET A 165 3.12 -15.03 -7.69
C MET A 165 2.40 -15.88 -8.74
N ALA A 166 1.21 -16.39 -8.43
CA ALA A 166 0.38 -17.11 -9.41
C ALA A 166 -0.02 -16.21 -10.59
N THR A 167 -0.38 -14.94 -10.31
CA THR A 167 -0.68 -13.95 -11.36
C THR A 167 0.54 -13.63 -12.22
N LEU A 168 1.71 -13.41 -11.62
CA LEU A 168 2.94 -13.20 -12.36
C LEU A 168 3.29 -14.41 -13.25
N ALA A 169 3.15 -15.63 -12.71
CA ALA A 169 3.43 -16.86 -13.45
C ALA A 169 2.45 -17.08 -14.62
N GLU A 170 1.19 -16.68 -14.47
CA GLU A 170 0.21 -16.77 -15.56
C GLU A 170 0.49 -15.77 -16.67
N ILE A 171 0.85 -14.53 -16.31
CA ILE A 171 1.20 -13.48 -17.28
C ILE A 171 2.48 -13.84 -18.05
N GLN A 172 3.44 -14.51 -17.43
CA GLN A 172 4.68 -14.95 -18.08
C GLN A 172 4.51 -16.09 -19.11
N LYS A 173 3.35 -16.76 -19.12
CA LYS A 173 3.05 -17.84 -20.09
C LYS A 173 2.48 -17.31 -21.41
N GLN A 174 2.16 -16.03 -21.49
CA GLN A 174 1.68 -15.37 -22.70
C GLN A 174 2.84 -14.80 -23.52
#